data_AF-A0A3Q0L5P1-F1
#
_entry.id   AF-A0A3Q0L5P1-F1
#
_cell.length_a   1.000
_cell.length_b   1.000
_cell.length_c   1.000
_cell.angle_alpha   90.00
_cell.angle_beta   90.00
_cell.angle_gamma   90.00
#
_symmetry.space_group_name_H-M   'P 1'
#
loop_
_entity.id
_entity.type
_entity.pdbx_description
1 polymer ?
#
loop_
_entity_poly.entity_id
_entity_poly.type
_entity_poly.pdbx_seq_one_letter_code
_entity_poly.pdbx_strand_id
1 'polypeptide(L)'
;MNLAHYQRETIRNKLASDEEYALALDCLSCLISLAFSVEALVNFVGSKRVKGWEERKPYHDKISQVCSSAGEEFDKSVGVYKSLWELKELRDSIAHGKPIEFTTDVKTRDELRTQMQCPWDSSLTPEHVETNYEIVKNFERMLFEKCKINIGETVTSAVMAGK
;
A
#
# COMPACT_ATOMS: atom_id res chain seq x y z
N MET A 1 -5.83 -0.56 -8.07
CA MET A 1 -5.08 -1.84 -7.99
C MET A 1 -4.36 -2.24 -9.28
N ASN A 2 -4.75 -1.78 -10.49
CA ASN A 2 -4.15 -2.24 -11.76
C ASN A 2 -2.62 -2.12 -11.85
N LEU A 3 -2.04 -0.99 -11.40
CA LEU A 3 -0.59 -0.79 -11.41
C LEU A 3 0.15 -1.80 -10.52
N ALA A 4 -0.30 -1.94 -9.27
CA ALA A 4 0.28 -2.92 -8.34
C ALA A 4 0.13 -4.37 -8.86
N HIS A 5 -0.97 -4.68 -9.55
CA HIS A 5 -1.15 -5.98 -10.18
C HIS A 5 -0.11 -6.23 -11.28
N TYR A 6 0.07 -5.27 -12.19
CA TYR A 6 1.09 -5.36 -13.23
C TYR A 6 2.49 -5.55 -12.63
N GLN A 7 2.86 -4.76 -11.63
CA GLN A 7 4.17 -4.84 -10.97
C GLN A 7 4.38 -6.18 -10.26
N ARG A 8 3.35 -6.71 -9.58
CA ARG A 8 3.38 -8.06 -9.00
C ARG A 8 3.67 -9.14 -10.06
N GLU A 9 3.02 -9.06 -11.22
CA GLU A 9 3.28 -9.99 -12.32
C GLU A 9 4.71 -9.83 -12.88
N THR A 10 5.23 -8.61 -12.98
CA THR A 10 6.64 -8.38 -13.33
C THR A 10 7.59 -9.06 -12.36
N ILE A 11 7.36 -8.92 -11.05
CA ILE A 11 8.17 -9.57 -10.00
C ILE A 11 8.11 -11.10 -10.14
N ARG A 12 6.91 -11.66 -10.33
CA ARG A 12 6.71 -13.11 -10.52
C ARG A 12 7.46 -13.64 -11.75
N ASN A 13 7.42 -12.90 -12.86
CA ASN A 13 8.11 -13.29 -14.09
C ASN A 13 9.63 -13.28 -13.91
N LYS A 14 10.17 -12.31 -13.16
CA LYS A 14 11.59 -12.28 -12.81
C LYS A 14 12.01 -13.47 -11.96
N LEU A 15 11.23 -13.81 -10.93
CA LEU A 15 11.47 -14.99 -10.11
C LEU A 15 11.44 -16.29 -10.94
N ALA A 16 10.48 -16.41 -11.86
CA ALA A 16 10.38 -17.57 -12.73
C ALA A 16 11.56 -17.70 -13.71
N SER A 17 12.26 -16.59 -13.99
CA SER A 17 13.38 -16.51 -14.92
C SER A 17 14.74 -16.43 -14.22
N ASP A 18 14.78 -16.59 -12.89
CA ASP A 18 15.99 -16.45 -12.06
C ASP A 18 16.71 -15.09 -12.26
N GLU A 19 15.93 -14.03 -12.50
CA GLU A 19 16.43 -12.67 -12.70
C GLU A 19 16.36 -11.86 -11.40
N GLU A 20 17.51 -11.68 -10.72
CA GLU A 20 17.58 -10.93 -9.47
C GLU A 20 17.83 -9.42 -9.66
N TYR A 21 18.17 -8.99 -10.87
CA TYR A 21 18.54 -7.60 -11.13
C TYR A 21 17.39 -6.64 -10.79
N ALA A 22 17.67 -5.70 -9.89
CA ALA A 22 16.74 -4.68 -9.40
C ALA A 22 15.44 -5.22 -8.77
N LEU A 23 15.38 -6.50 -8.38
CA LEU A 23 14.18 -7.13 -7.83
C LEU A 23 13.63 -6.40 -6.59
N ALA A 24 14.53 -5.94 -5.70
CA ALA A 24 14.14 -5.16 -4.54
C ALA A 24 13.48 -3.81 -4.91
N LEU A 25 13.95 -3.16 -5.98
CA LEU A 25 13.36 -1.90 -6.48
C LEU A 25 11.98 -2.15 -7.10
N ASP A 26 11.79 -3.27 -7.79
CA ASP A 26 10.48 -3.67 -8.28
C ASP A 26 9.51 -3.94 -7.13
N CYS A 27 9.98 -4.61 -6.07
CA CYS A 27 9.20 -4.82 -4.85
C CYS A 27 8.80 -3.50 -4.20
N LEU A 28 9.74 -2.56 -4.06
CA LEU A 28 9.46 -1.22 -3.54
C LEU A 28 8.40 -0.49 -4.36
N SER A 29 8.54 -0.50 -5.69
CA SER A 29 7.60 0.13 -6.61
C SER A 29 6.18 -0.45 -6.48
N CYS A 30 6.09 -1.77 -6.30
CA CYS A 30 4.82 -2.45 -6.07
C CYS A 30 4.20 -2.08 -4.71
N LEU A 31 4.98 -2.09 -3.62
CA LEU A 31 4.50 -1.76 -2.27
C LEU A 31 4.01 -0.30 -2.19
N ILE A 32 4.72 0.65 -2.80
CA ILE A 32 4.27 2.05 -2.89
C ILE A 32 2.94 2.14 -3.66
N SER A 33 2.80 1.41 -4.76
CA SER A 33 1.57 1.39 -5.56
C SER A 33 0.39 0.76 -4.81
N LEU A 34 0.65 -0.20 -3.92
CA LEU A 34 -0.33 -0.72 -2.97
C LEU A 34 -0.73 0.34 -1.94
N ALA A 35 0.22 1.06 -1.35
CA ALA A 35 -0.06 2.14 -0.40
C ALA A 35 -0.97 3.23 -1.02
N PHE A 36 -0.67 3.66 -2.26
CA PHE A 36 -1.54 4.58 -3.00
C PHE A 36 -2.92 3.99 -3.29
N SER A 37 -3.00 2.69 -3.59
CA SER A 37 -4.28 2.01 -3.83
C SER A 37 -5.15 2.00 -2.56
N VAL A 38 -4.56 1.80 -1.39
CA VAL A 38 -5.26 1.87 -0.10
C VAL A 38 -5.78 3.28 0.16
N GLU A 39 -4.96 4.31 -0.02
CA GLU A 39 -5.40 5.69 0.18
C GLU A 39 -6.53 6.09 -0.79
N ALA A 40 -6.42 5.71 -2.06
CA ALA A 40 -7.46 5.94 -3.06
C ALA A 40 -8.76 5.21 -2.70
N LEU A 41 -8.66 3.95 -2.23
CA LEU A 41 -9.80 3.16 -1.78
C LEU A 41 -10.49 3.82 -0.56
N VAL A 42 -9.72 4.23 0.45
CA VAL A 42 -10.24 4.94 1.63
C VAL A 42 -10.94 6.23 1.20
N ASN A 43 -10.34 7.03 0.32
CA ASN A 43 -10.97 8.26 -0.17
C ASN A 43 -12.26 7.98 -0.95
N PHE A 44 -12.26 6.94 -1.80
CA PHE A 44 -13.44 6.55 -2.55
C PHE A 44 -14.59 6.12 -1.64
N VAL A 45 -14.36 5.17 -0.74
CA VAL A 45 -15.39 4.68 0.20
C VAL A 45 -15.86 5.82 1.12
N GLY A 46 -14.93 6.62 1.64
CA GLY A 46 -15.20 7.79 2.45
C GLY A 46 -16.17 8.75 1.75
N SER A 47 -15.88 9.13 0.51
CA SER A 47 -16.74 10.03 -0.27
C SER A 47 -18.16 9.51 -0.50
N LYS A 48 -18.33 8.18 -0.49
CA LYS A 48 -19.58 7.50 -0.79
C LYS A 48 -20.43 7.17 0.43
N ARG A 49 -19.81 7.00 1.60
CA ARG A 49 -20.45 6.37 2.78
C ARG A 49 -20.25 7.13 4.08
N VAL A 50 -19.27 8.03 4.15
CA VAL A 50 -19.03 8.85 5.35
C VAL A 50 -19.68 10.23 5.16
N LYS A 51 -20.65 10.57 6.02
CA LYS A 51 -21.33 11.87 5.99
C LYS A 51 -20.34 12.98 6.37
N GLY A 52 -20.30 14.05 5.56
CA GLY A 52 -19.37 15.17 5.79
C GLY A 52 -17.91 14.79 5.55
N TRP A 53 -17.66 13.89 4.59
CA TRP A 53 -16.31 13.46 4.24
C TRP A 53 -15.38 14.63 3.95
N GLU A 54 -14.23 14.65 4.63
CA GLU A 54 -13.18 15.65 4.47
C GLU A 54 -11.90 14.95 4.00
N GLU A 55 -11.66 14.96 2.69
CA GLU A 55 -10.55 14.24 2.06
C GLU A 55 -9.16 14.65 2.58
N ARG A 56 -9.03 15.89 3.06
CA ARG A 56 -7.77 16.45 3.59
C ARG A 56 -7.49 16.08 5.05
N LYS A 57 -8.36 15.30 5.71
CA LYS A 57 -8.10 14.83 7.08
C LYS A 57 -6.86 13.94 7.14
N PRO A 58 -6.19 13.89 8.31
CA PRO A 58 -5.10 12.94 8.55
C PRO A 58 -5.52 11.52 8.18
N TYR A 59 -4.59 10.75 7.60
CA TYR A 59 -4.86 9.40 7.11
C TYR A 59 -5.49 8.49 8.17
N HIS A 60 -5.00 8.55 9.41
CA HIS A 60 -5.55 7.81 10.55
C HIS A 60 -7.06 8.06 10.73
N ASP A 61 -7.49 9.32 10.65
CA ASP A 61 -8.88 9.69 10.87
C ASP A 61 -9.75 9.26 9.68
N LYS A 62 -9.19 9.35 8.46
CA LYS A 62 -9.84 8.89 7.23
C LYS A 62 -10.12 7.39 7.27
N ILE A 63 -9.10 6.58 7.53
CA ILE A 63 -9.25 5.12 7.55
C ILE A 63 -10.13 4.67 8.71
N SER A 64 -10.05 5.33 9.87
CA SER A 64 -10.93 5.04 11.02
C SER A 64 -12.40 5.28 10.67
N GLN A 65 -12.73 6.43 10.08
CA GLN A 65 -14.11 6.74 9.67
C GLN A 65 -14.65 5.75 8.63
N VAL A 66 -13.81 5.36 7.67
CA VAL A 66 -14.18 4.36 6.65
C VAL A 66 -14.41 2.98 7.28
N CYS A 67 -13.53 2.52 8.16
CA CYS A 67 -13.72 1.25 8.88
C CYS A 67 -14.98 1.29 9.73
N SER A 68 -15.23 2.38 10.46
CA SER A 68 -16.46 2.55 11.23
C SER A 68 -17.71 2.50 10.36
N SER A 69 -17.67 3.06 9.13
CA SER A 69 -18.79 2.95 8.17
C SER A 69 -19.04 1.52 7.66
N ALA A 70 -18.01 0.67 7.72
CA ALA A 70 -18.09 -0.77 7.44
C ALA A 70 -18.47 -1.61 8.68
N GLY A 71 -18.67 -0.97 9.84
CA GLY A 71 -18.91 -1.66 11.10
C GLY A 71 -17.67 -2.33 11.70
N GLU A 72 -16.49 -1.87 11.33
CA GLU A 72 -15.19 -2.35 11.83
C GLU A 72 -14.50 -1.27 12.67
N GLU A 73 -13.64 -1.70 13.60
CA GLU A 73 -12.75 -0.82 14.34
C GLU A 73 -11.34 -0.86 13.74
N PHE A 74 -10.78 0.31 13.44
CA PHE A 74 -9.42 0.41 12.94
C PHE A 74 -8.42 0.40 14.10
N ASP A 75 -7.53 -0.59 14.12
CA ASP A 75 -6.39 -0.64 15.05
C ASP A 75 -5.10 -0.89 14.27
N LYS A 76 -4.26 0.14 14.16
CA LYS A 76 -2.96 0.08 13.45
C LYS A 76 -1.95 -0.93 14.03
N SER A 77 -2.22 -1.54 15.18
CA SER A 77 -1.32 -2.49 15.82
C SER A 77 -1.68 -3.96 15.58
N VAL A 78 -2.82 -4.24 14.92
CA VAL A 78 -3.37 -5.60 14.82
C VAL A 78 -3.66 -6.01 13.37
N GLY A 79 -3.31 -7.26 13.05
CA GLY A 79 -3.78 -7.98 11.86
C GLY A 79 -3.61 -7.21 10.55
N VAL A 80 -4.69 -7.14 9.76
CA VAL A 80 -4.68 -6.49 8.43
C VAL A 80 -4.36 -5.00 8.53
N TYR A 81 -4.84 -4.32 9.58
CA TYR A 81 -4.67 -2.88 9.76
C TYR A 81 -3.24 -2.49 10.06
N LYS A 82 -2.48 -3.36 10.75
CA LYS A 82 -1.02 -3.21 10.91
C LYS A 82 -0.33 -3.15 9.56
N SER A 83 -0.60 -4.09 8.67
CA SER A 83 0.03 -4.12 7.34
C SER A 83 -0.39 -2.91 6.48
N LEU A 84 -1.66 -2.49 6.53
CA LEU A 84 -2.10 -1.27 5.84
C LEU A 84 -1.41 -0.01 6.39
N TRP A 85 -1.14 0.02 7.71
CA TRP A 85 -0.41 1.10 8.34
C TRP A 85 1.08 1.09 7.95
N GLU A 86 1.71 -0.09 7.93
CA GLU A 86 3.10 -0.29 7.50
C GLU A 86 3.30 0.14 6.04
N LEU A 87 2.36 -0.15 5.13
CA LEU A 87 2.38 0.36 3.75
C LEU A 87 2.36 1.89 3.68
N LYS A 88 1.53 2.52 4.52
CA LYS A 88 1.48 3.98 4.62
C LYS A 88 2.78 4.54 5.17
N GLU A 89 3.37 3.92 6.20
CA GLU A 89 4.63 4.36 6.79
C GLU A 89 5.80 4.20 5.81
N LEU A 90 5.83 3.10 5.04
CA LEU A 90 6.79 2.89 3.97
C LEU A 90 6.71 4.04 2.94
N ARG A 91 5.51 4.31 2.40
CA ARG A 91 5.30 5.39 1.42
C ARG A 91 5.72 6.75 1.97
N ASP A 92 5.37 7.06 3.21
CA ASP A 92 5.74 8.32 3.86
C ASP A 92 7.24 8.42 4.09
N SER A 93 7.92 7.33 4.48
CA SER A 93 9.37 7.32 4.70
C SER A 93 10.16 7.65 3.43
N ILE A 94 9.63 7.25 2.27
CA ILE A 94 10.24 7.51 0.96
C ILE A 94 9.91 8.92 0.50
N ALA A 95 8.65 9.35 0.64
CA ALA A 95 8.21 10.69 0.26
C ALA A 95 8.86 11.79 1.11
N HIS A 96 9.19 11.48 2.37
CA HIS A 96 9.79 12.39 3.32
C HIS A 96 11.21 11.98 3.72
N GLY A 97 11.94 11.29 2.83
CA GLY A 97 13.30 10.79 3.08
C GLY A 97 14.20 11.87 3.67
N LYS A 98 14.34 11.87 5.00
CA LYS A 98 15.22 12.80 5.71
C LYS A 98 16.64 12.25 5.60
N PRO A 99 17.65 13.11 5.39
CA PRO A 99 19.04 12.68 5.49
C PRO A 99 19.27 12.03 6.86
N ILE A 100 19.83 10.81 6.84
CA ILE A 100 20.30 10.13 8.03
C ILE A 100 21.82 10.24 7.99
N GLU A 101 22.39 10.96 8.96
CA GLU A 101 23.84 11.17 9.08
C GLU A 101 24.35 10.45 10.32
N PHE A 102 25.33 9.58 10.14
CA PHE A 102 26.05 8.92 11.21
C PHE A 102 27.47 8.57 10.74
N THR A 103 28.37 8.37 11.71
CA THR A 103 29.74 7.94 11.44
C THR A 103 29.88 6.47 11.82
N THR A 104 30.49 5.68 10.95
CA THR A 104 30.78 4.27 11.18
C THR A 104 32.16 3.93 10.66
N ASP A 105 32.87 3.06 11.36
CA ASP A 105 34.15 2.53 10.90
C ASP A 105 33.89 1.30 10.04
N VAL A 106 34.14 1.41 8.73
CA VAL A 106 34.00 0.32 7.76
C VAL A 106 35.32 0.10 7.03
N LYS A 107 35.69 -1.16 6.84
CA LYS A 107 36.95 -1.59 6.20
C LYS A 107 36.76 -1.95 4.74
N THR A 108 35.52 -2.23 4.31
CA THR A 108 35.19 -2.64 2.95
C THR A 108 34.00 -1.87 2.38
N ARG A 109 33.87 -1.90 1.04
CA ARG A 109 32.72 -1.30 0.35
C ARG A 109 31.40 -2.02 0.66
N ASP A 110 31.46 -3.32 0.92
CA ASP A 110 30.25 -4.09 1.22
C ASP A 110 29.79 -3.83 2.66
N GLU A 111 30.70 -3.69 3.62
CA GLU A 111 30.38 -3.19 4.96
C GLU A 111 29.74 -1.79 4.89
N LEU A 112 30.29 -0.89 4.06
CA LEU A 112 29.69 0.43 3.85
C LEU A 112 28.26 0.32 3.30
N ARG A 113 28.01 -0.52 2.30
CA ARG A 113 26.68 -0.74 1.73
C ARG A 113 25.69 -1.28 2.76
N THR A 114 26.11 -2.22 3.60
CA THR A 114 25.27 -2.74 4.68
C THR A 114 24.90 -1.64 5.67
N GLN A 115 25.86 -0.77 6.05
CA GLN A 115 25.56 0.35 6.94
C GLN A 115 24.65 1.39 6.29
N MET A 116 24.76 1.60 4.97
CA MET A 116 23.92 2.54 4.22
C MET A 116 22.50 2.03 3.93
N GLN A 117 22.12 0.82 4.39
CA GLN A 117 20.79 0.29 4.16
C GLN A 117 19.71 1.19 4.76
N CYS A 118 18.66 1.41 4.00
CA CYS A 118 17.49 2.10 4.49
C CYS A 118 16.71 1.16 5.44
N PRO A 119 16.04 1.70 6.48
CA PRO A 119 15.23 0.88 7.39
C PRO A 119 14.15 0.04 6.70
N TRP A 120 13.75 0.41 5.49
CA TRP A 120 12.76 -0.30 4.68
C TRP A 120 13.34 -1.36 3.74
N ASP A 121 14.66 -1.44 3.56
CA ASP A 121 15.30 -2.38 2.62
C ASP A 121 14.96 -3.84 2.95
N SER A 122 14.89 -4.19 4.24
CA SER A 122 14.55 -5.56 4.68
C SER A 122 13.12 -5.99 4.33
N SER A 123 12.25 -5.03 4.01
CA SER A 123 10.86 -5.29 3.65
C SER A 123 10.65 -5.47 2.14
N LEU A 124 11.69 -5.26 1.32
CA LEU A 124 11.59 -5.27 -0.14
C LEU A 124 11.76 -6.66 -0.73
N THR A 125 10.89 -7.59 -0.30
CA THR A 125 10.91 -8.97 -0.78
C THR A 125 9.66 -9.32 -1.59
N PRO A 126 9.74 -10.26 -2.53
CA PRO A 126 8.57 -10.74 -3.27
C PRO A 126 7.49 -11.31 -2.35
N GLU A 127 7.85 -12.02 -1.28
CA GLU A 127 6.90 -12.56 -0.31
C GLU A 127 6.13 -11.46 0.41
N HIS A 128 6.81 -10.36 0.73
CA HIS A 128 6.20 -9.18 1.33
C HIS A 128 5.19 -8.55 0.37
N VAL A 129 5.53 -8.45 -0.92
CA VAL A 129 4.63 -7.98 -1.99
C VAL A 129 3.40 -8.86 -2.11
N GLU A 130 3.58 -10.17 -2.20
CA GLU A 130 2.49 -11.14 -2.31
C GLU A 130 1.53 -11.04 -1.12
N THR A 131 2.09 -11.00 0.09
CA THR A 131 1.32 -10.89 1.34
C THR A 131 0.50 -9.60 1.36
N ASN A 132 1.12 -8.45 1.08
CA ASN A 132 0.43 -7.16 1.13
C ASN A 132 -0.59 -7.00 0.00
N TYR A 133 -0.32 -7.56 -1.18
CA TYR A 133 -1.30 -7.54 -2.26
C TYR A 133 -2.60 -8.23 -1.83
N GLU A 134 -2.51 -9.44 -1.24
CA GLU A 134 -3.69 -10.16 -0.77
C GLU A 134 -4.39 -9.45 0.41
N ILE A 135 -3.63 -8.86 1.33
CA ILE A 135 -4.19 -8.03 2.41
C ILE A 135 -5.01 -6.86 1.84
N VAL A 136 -4.46 -6.11 0.89
CA VAL A 136 -5.15 -4.98 0.28
C VAL A 136 -6.37 -5.44 -0.52
N LYS A 137 -6.29 -6.56 -1.25
CA LYS A 137 -7.45 -7.16 -1.93
C LYS A 137 -8.55 -7.58 -0.97
N ASN A 138 -8.20 -8.17 0.16
CA ASN A 138 -9.17 -8.58 1.16
C ASN A 138 -9.80 -7.39 1.88
N PHE A 139 -9.02 -6.34 2.15
CA PHE A 139 -9.53 -5.07 2.67
C PHE A 139 -10.51 -4.40 1.69
N GLU A 140 -10.16 -4.35 0.40
CA GLU A 140 -11.06 -3.87 -0.67
C GLU A 140 -12.39 -4.62 -0.70
N ARG A 141 -12.33 -5.96 -0.71
CA ARG A 141 -13.52 -6.82 -0.69
C ARG A 141 -14.37 -6.57 0.55
N MET A 142 -13.75 -6.53 1.72
CA MET A 142 -14.44 -6.27 3.00
C MET A 142 -15.17 -4.94 2.96
N LEU A 143 -14.49 -3.86 2.54
CA LEU A 143 -15.12 -2.55 2.46
C LEU A 143 -16.28 -2.55 1.46
N PHE A 144 -16.14 -3.18 0.29
CA PHE A 144 -17.21 -3.19 -0.69
C PHE A 144 -18.43 -3.97 -0.22
N GLU A 145 -18.22 -5.12 0.42
CA GLU A 145 -19.28 -5.94 0.99
C GLU A 145 -20.00 -5.20 2.13
N LYS A 146 -19.25 -4.78 3.15
CA LYS A 146 -19.79 -4.16 4.36
C LYS A 146 -20.43 -2.80 4.08
N CYS A 147 -19.85 -2.01 3.18
CA CYS A 147 -20.40 -0.72 2.78
C CYS A 147 -21.40 -0.80 1.62
N LYS A 148 -21.75 -2.00 1.13
CA LYS A 148 -22.71 -2.21 0.03
C LYS A 148 -22.36 -1.37 -1.20
N ILE A 149 -21.11 -1.45 -1.64
CA ILE A 149 -20.62 -0.78 -2.85
C ILE A 149 -20.76 -1.76 -4.01
N ASN A 150 -21.51 -1.34 -5.03
CA ASN A 150 -21.66 -2.13 -6.25
C ASN A 150 -20.47 -1.92 -7.19
N ILE A 151 -20.13 -2.94 -7.98
CA ILE A 151 -19.03 -2.87 -8.96
C ILE A 151 -19.21 -1.73 -9.97
N GLY A 152 -20.45 -1.37 -10.31
CA GLY A 152 -20.71 -0.23 -11.20
C GLY A 152 -20.30 1.11 -10.60
N GLU A 153 -20.28 1.23 -9.27
CA GLU A 153 -19.82 2.44 -8.57
C GLU A 153 -18.31 2.59 -8.59
N THR A 154 -17.57 1.50 -8.84
CA THR A 154 -16.10 1.48 -8.81
C THR A 154 -15.48 1.80 -10.17
N VAL A 155 -16.29 1.96 -11.21
CA VAL A 155 -15.83 2.35 -12.54
C VAL A 155 -15.70 3.87 -12.59
N THR A 156 -14.50 4.36 -12.92
CA THR A 156 -14.17 5.80 -13.00
C THR A 156 -15.08 6.58 -13.97
N SER A 157 -15.71 5.89 -14.91
CA SER A 157 -16.75 6.40 -15.79
C SER A 157 -17.74 5.30 -16.18
N ALA A 158 -19.01 5.46 -15.85
CA ALA A 158 -20.10 4.65 -16.42
C ALA A 158 -20.95 5.58 -17.31
N VAL A 159 -20.93 5.35 -18.62
CA VAL A 159 -21.86 6.01 -19.54
C VAL A 159 -23.17 5.24 -19.46
N MET A 160 -24.17 5.78 -18.77
CA MET A 160 -25.52 5.26 -18.84
C MET A 160 -26.17 5.76 -20.12
N ALA A 161 -26.43 4.86 -21.06
CA ALA A 161 -27.35 5.17 -22.17
C ALA A 161 -28.75 5.34 -21.57
N GLY A 162 -29.31 6.55 -21.70
CA GLY A 162 -30.69 6.83 -21.29
C GLY A 162 -31.66 5.92 -22.04
N LYS A 163 -32.66 5.41 -21.33
CA LYS A 163 -33.83 4.77 -21.94
C LYS A 163 -34.66 5.80 -22.71
#